data_AF-N1PII0-F1
#
_entry.id   AF-N1PII0-F1
#
_cell.length_a   1.000
_cell.length_b   1.000
_cell.length_c   1.000
_cell.angle_alpha   90.00
_cell.angle_beta   90.00
_cell.angle_gamma   90.00
#
_symmetry.space_group_name_H-M   'P 1'
#
loop_
_entity.id
_entity.type
_entity.pdbx_description
1 polymer ?
#
loop_
_entity_poly.entity_id
_entity_poly.type
_entity_poly.pdbx_seq_one_letter_code
_entity_poly.pdbx_strand_id
1 'polypeptide(L)'
;MQQLIWNEPITLLVSEARASYAHYGVSTVIVIGGLGDWLALSDNVISLYSYVARSITRSAQEVLSQSPSTVLQGQKYCSPPQRVFSLDLDGVKPPFAPRNKIIAIDSHTKHAADNP
;
A
#
# COMPACT_ATOMS: atom_id res chain seq x y z
N MET A 1 -11.34 -9.21 21.46
CA MET A 1 -10.44 -8.11 21.87
C MET A 1 -11.12 -6.75 21.79
N GLN A 2 -11.65 -6.33 20.63
CA GLN A 2 -12.34 -5.04 20.48
C GLN A 2 -13.54 -4.85 21.42
N GLN A 3 -14.27 -5.92 21.76
CA GLN A 3 -15.34 -5.87 22.76
C GLN A 3 -14.83 -5.63 24.20
N LEU A 4 -13.54 -5.82 24.45
CA LEU A 4 -12.92 -5.69 25.78
C LEU A 4 -12.13 -4.39 25.92
N ILE A 5 -11.50 -3.92 24.83
CA ILE A 5 -10.75 -2.65 24.77
C ILE A 5 -11.42 -1.77 23.71
N TRP A 6 -12.20 -0.81 24.16
CA TRP A 6 -13.02 0.05 23.31
C TRP A 6 -12.58 1.52 23.32
N ASN A 7 -11.85 1.98 24.35
CA ASN A 7 -11.48 3.40 24.48
C ASN A 7 -10.41 3.84 23.47
N GLU A 8 -9.40 2.99 23.22
CA GLU A 8 -8.24 3.36 22.40
C GLU A 8 -7.72 2.16 21.57
N PRO A 9 -8.52 1.55 20.69
CA PRO A 9 -8.03 0.51 19.80
C PRO A 9 -7.07 1.10 18.77
N ILE A 10 -5.99 0.39 18.45
CA ILE A 10 -5.12 0.74 17.34
C ILE A 10 -5.86 0.60 16.01
N THR A 11 -5.77 1.60 15.14
CA THR A 11 -6.25 1.49 13.76
C THR A 11 -5.35 0.52 12.99
N LEU A 12 -5.91 -0.61 12.57
CA LEU A 12 -5.16 -1.64 11.86
C LEU A 12 -4.99 -1.25 10.38
N LEU A 13 -3.85 -1.57 9.77
CA LEU A 13 -3.66 -1.29 8.33
C LEU A 13 -4.74 -1.92 7.45
N VAL A 14 -5.24 -3.11 7.82
CA VAL A 14 -6.30 -3.81 7.09
C VAL A 14 -7.62 -3.02 7.04
N SER A 15 -7.90 -2.14 8.02
CA SER A 15 -9.09 -1.28 7.97
C SER A 15 -8.93 -0.12 6.97
N GLU A 16 -7.70 0.31 6.72
CA GLU A 16 -7.38 1.51 5.96
C GLU A 16 -6.95 1.24 4.51
N ALA A 17 -6.50 0.03 4.20
CA ALA A 17 -5.94 -0.32 2.90
C ALA A 17 -6.91 -0.03 1.74
N ARG A 18 -8.21 -0.36 1.91
CA ARG A 18 -9.23 -0.06 0.88
C ARG A 18 -9.49 1.44 0.72
N ALA A 19 -9.50 2.19 1.82
CA ALA A 19 -9.68 3.63 1.79
C ALA A 19 -8.49 4.33 1.09
N SER A 20 -7.26 3.86 1.33
CA SER A 20 -6.06 4.35 0.67
C SER A 20 -6.14 4.20 -0.85
N TYR A 21 -6.56 3.02 -1.33
CA TYR A 21 -6.78 2.77 -2.74
C TYR A 21 -7.92 3.63 -3.32
N ALA A 22 -9.07 3.67 -2.66
CA ALA A 22 -10.26 4.37 -3.16
C ALA A 22 -10.06 5.90 -3.26
N HIS A 23 -9.37 6.50 -2.29
CA HIS A 23 -9.20 7.96 -2.21
C HIS A 23 -7.95 8.47 -2.94
N TYR A 24 -6.86 7.68 -2.96
CA TYR A 24 -5.56 8.14 -3.46
C TYR A 24 -4.95 7.25 -4.55
N GLY A 25 -5.62 6.17 -4.96
CA GLY A 25 -5.10 5.24 -5.98
C GLY A 25 -3.88 4.44 -5.52
N VAL A 26 -3.61 4.38 -4.22
CA VAL A 26 -2.43 3.70 -3.67
C VAL A 26 -2.72 2.21 -3.50
N SER A 27 -2.10 1.38 -4.34
CA SER A 27 -2.15 -0.08 -4.21
C SER A 27 -1.34 -0.55 -3.00
N THR A 28 -1.77 -1.66 -2.41
CA THR A 28 -1.09 -2.28 -1.25
C THR A 28 -0.69 -3.71 -1.61
N VAL A 29 0.57 -4.06 -1.40
CA VAL A 29 1.09 -5.43 -1.50
C VAL A 29 1.62 -5.81 -0.12
N ILE A 30 1.16 -6.94 0.41
CA ILE A 30 1.52 -7.40 1.76
C ILE A 30 1.84 -8.89 1.74
N VAL A 31 2.87 -9.27 2.49
CA VAL A 31 3.20 -10.68 2.76
C VAL A 31 2.59 -11.05 4.10
N ILE A 32 1.74 -12.07 4.11
CA ILE A 32 1.02 -12.54 5.29
C ILE A 32 1.17 -14.07 5.41
N GLY A 33 1.05 -14.57 6.63
CA GLY A 33 1.02 -16.00 6.94
C GLY A 33 -0.28 -16.41 7.62
N GLY A 34 -0.41 -16.10 8.91
CA GLY A 34 -1.54 -16.52 9.75
C GLY A 34 -2.73 -15.55 9.83
N LEU A 35 -2.71 -14.44 9.11
CA LEU A 35 -3.72 -13.37 9.23
C LEU A 35 -4.71 -13.42 8.06
N GLY A 36 -5.82 -14.15 8.26
CA GLY A 36 -6.85 -14.36 7.22
C GLY A 36 -7.72 -13.14 6.90
N ASP A 37 -7.75 -12.13 7.77
CA ASP A 37 -8.60 -10.93 7.61
C ASP A 37 -8.33 -10.16 6.31
N TRP A 38 -7.11 -10.26 5.80
CA TRP A 38 -6.72 -9.66 4.52
C TRP A 38 -7.42 -10.29 3.32
N LEU A 39 -7.84 -11.56 3.41
CA LEU A 39 -8.52 -12.23 2.30
C LEU A 39 -9.80 -11.47 1.92
N ALA A 40 -10.55 -10.98 2.91
CA ALA A 40 -11.82 -10.27 2.69
C ALA A 40 -11.66 -8.95 1.90
N LEU A 41 -10.46 -8.39 1.87
CA LEU A 41 -10.14 -7.11 1.23
C LEU A 41 -9.30 -7.24 -0.03
N SER A 42 -8.66 -8.40 -0.24
CA SER A 42 -7.66 -8.62 -1.28
C SER A 42 -8.32 -8.81 -2.65
N ASP A 43 -7.93 -7.98 -3.63
CA ASP A 43 -8.32 -8.19 -5.02
C ASP A 43 -7.58 -9.39 -5.65
N ASN A 44 -6.33 -9.64 -5.22
CA ASN A 44 -5.51 -10.75 -5.66
C ASN A 44 -4.82 -11.45 -4.47
N VAL A 45 -4.78 -12.78 -4.49
CA VAL A 45 -4.08 -13.58 -3.48
C VAL A 45 -3.08 -14.50 -4.16
N ILE A 46 -1.82 -14.37 -3.79
CA ILE A 46 -0.72 -15.15 -4.34
C ILE A 46 -0.11 -15.97 -3.22
N SER A 47 -0.01 -17.30 -3.41
CA SER A 47 0.77 -18.15 -2.53
C SER A 47 2.15 -18.41 -3.12
N LEU A 48 3.13 -18.54 -2.22
CA LEU A 48 4.46 -19.00 -2.57
C LEU A 48 4.64 -20.39 -1.95
N TYR A 49 4.73 -21.41 -2.80
CA TYR A 49 4.98 -22.78 -2.36
C TYR A 49 6.22 -23.33 -3.07
N SER A 50 7.22 -23.76 -2.29
CA SER A 50 8.53 -24.18 -2.82
C SER A 50 9.13 -23.16 -3.80
N TYR A 51 9.05 -21.88 -3.45
CA TYR A 51 9.50 -20.75 -4.27
C TYR A 51 8.77 -20.57 -5.61
N VAL A 52 7.63 -21.24 -5.81
CA VAL A 52 6.77 -21.07 -6.99
C VAL A 52 5.55 -20.25 -6.62
N ALA A 53 5.37 -19.11 -7.29
CA ALA A 53 4.20 -18.24 -7.10
C ALA A 53 2.98 -18.81 -7.81
N ARG A 54 1.83 -18.82 -7.14
CA ARG A 54 0.55 -19.26 -7.72
C ARG A 54 -0.57 -18.32 -7.30
N SER A 55 -1.40 -17.92 -8.27
CA SER A 55 -2.63 -17.20 -7.98
C SER A 55 -3.64 -18.17 -7.34
N ILE A 56 -4.04 -17.87 -6.10
CA ILE A 56 -5.00 -18.65 -5.33
C ILE A 56 -6.23 -17.80 -4.96
N THR A 57 -6.47 -16.71 -5.68
CA THR A 57 -7.59 -15.77 -5.45
C THR A 57 -8.94 -16.48 -5.38
N ARG A 58 -9.19 -17.46 -6.24
CA ARG A 58 -10.43 -18.25 -6.22
C ARG A 58 -10.57 -19.08 -4.95
N SER A 59 -9.52 -19.81 -4.57
CA SER A 59 -9.52 -20.60 -3.33
C SER A 59 -9.68 -19.71 -2.08
N ALA A 60 -9.11 -18.50 -2.09
CA ALA A 60 -9.33 -17.52 -1.04
C ALA A 60 -10.81 -17.09 -0.94
N GLN A 61 -11.48 -16.85 -2.08
CA GLN A 61 -12.91 -16.55 -2.12
C GLN A 61 -13.78 -17.71 -1.61
N GLU A 62 -13.39 -18.95 -1.92
CA GLU A 62 -14.06 -20.15 -1.40
C GLU A 62 -13.94 -20.24 0.12
N VAL A 63 -12.76 -19.95 0.68
CA VAL A 63 -12.54 -19.89 2.14
C VAL A 63 -13.42 -18.80 2.79
N LEU A 64 -13.48 -17.61 2.21
CA LEU A 64 -14.35 -16.52 2.71
C LEU A 64 -15.83 -16.87 2.67
N SER A 65 -16.24 -17.66 1.66
CA SER A 65 -17.62 -18.13 1.55
C SER A 65 -17.99 -19.12 2.66
N GLN A 66 -17.02 -19.91 3.13
CA GLN A 66 -17.20 -20.88 4.23
C GLN A 66 -17.03 -20.24 5.61
N SER A 67 -16.19 -19.20 5.71
CA SER A 67 -15.83 -18.53 6.95
C SER A 67 -15.70 -17.04 6.68
N PRO A 68 -16.82 -16.29 6.71
CA PRO A 68 -16.81 -14.87 6.45
C PRO A 68 -16.00 -14.14 7.53
N SER A 69 -15.07 -13.30 7.12
CA SER A 69 -14.39 -12.35 8.00
C SER A 69 -14.92 -10.94 7.74
N THR A 70 -15.30 -10.25 8.81
CA THR A 70 -15.75 -8.86 8.76
C THR A 70 -14.64 -7.97 9.28
N VAL A 71 -14.01 -7.24 8.37
CA VAL A 71 -13.06 -6.18 8.73
C VAL A 71 -13.81 -4.86 8.80
N LEU A 72 -13.73 -4.16 9.93
CA LEU A 72 -14.20 -2.79 10.03
C LEU A 72 -13.35 -1.93 9.10
N GLN A 73 -13.97 -1.34 8.07
CA GLN A 73 -13.27 -0.47 7.14
C GLN A 73 -13.29 0.97 7.65
N GLY A 74 -12.13 1.61 7.64
CA GLY A 74 -12.02 3.05 7.84
C GLY A 74 -12.65 3.79 6.68
N GLN A 75 -13.35 4.89 6.98
CA GLN A 75 -14.00 5.69 5.93
C GLN A 75 -13.00 6.55 5.14
N LYS A 76 -11.89 6.92 5.76
CA LYS A 76 -10.94 7.88 5.20
C LYS A 76 -9.52 7.57 5.65
N TYR A 77 -8.65 7.33 4.68
CA TYR A 77 -7.21 7.34 4.90
C TYR A 77 -6.70 8.78 4.99
N CYS A 78 -5.76 9.04 5.91
CA CYS A 78 -5.10 10.34 6.00
C CYS A 78 -4.51 10.74 4.64
N SER A 79 -4.44 12.05 4.37
CA SER A 79 -3.76 12.53 3.16
C SER A 79 -2.33 12.03 3.19
N PRO A 80 -1.85 11.31 2.16
CA PRO A 80 -0.46 10.93 2.10
C PRO A 80 0.40 12.20 2.12
N PRO A 81 1.50 12.22 2.88
CA PRO A 81 2.37 13.38 2.93
C PRO A 81 2.97 13.63 1.55
N GLN A 82 2.98 14.89 1.11
CA GLN A 82 3.65 15.27 -0.12
C GLN A 82 5.15 15.03 0.06
N ARG A 83 5.70 14.08 -0.71
CA ARG A 83 7.14 13.78 -0.68
C ARG A 83 7.87 14.81 -1.54
N VAL A 84 8.39 15.87 -0.90
CA VAL A 84 9.35 16.76 -1.55
C VAL A 84 10.74 16.12 -1.38
N PHE A 85 11.26 15.51 -2.44
CA PHE A 85 12.63 15.01 -2.45
C PHE A 85 13.55 16.14 -2.92
N SER A 86 14.22 16.79 -1.97
CA SER A 86 15.29 17.75 -2.26
C SER A 86 16.64 17.05 -2.07
N LEU A 87 17.36 16.82 -3.17
CA LEU A 87 18.75 16.38 -3.08
C LEU A 87 19.65 17.62 -3.04
N ASP A 88 20.38 17.78 -1.95
CA ASP A 88 21.49 18.74 -1.90
C ASP A 88 22.65 18.18 -2.72
N LEU A 89 23.14 18.99 -3.66
CA LEU A 89 24.23 18.63 -4.57
C LEU A 89 25.59 19.17 -4.10
N ASP A 90 25.64 19.83 -2.95
CA ASP A 90 26.90 20.34 -2.42
C ASP A 90 27.90 19.19 -2.19
N GLY A 91 29.06 19.28 -2.85
CA GLY A 91 30.13 18.27 -2.80
C GLY A 91 30.02 17.13 -3.82
N VAL A 92 28.92 17.03 -4.57
CA VAL A 92 28.81 16.10 -5.70
C VAL A 92 29.43 16.76 -6.93
N LYS A 93 30.30 16.05 -7.68
CA LYS A 93 30.85 16.51 -8.96
C LYS A 93 29.90 16.03 -10.08
N PRO A 94 28.90 16.82 -10.51
CA PRO A 94 28.02 16.38 -11.59
C PRO A 94 28.83 16.25 -12.90
N PRO A 95 28.46 15.29 -13.78
CA PRO A 95 29.04 15.18 -15.12
C PRO A 95 28.66 16.37 -16.03
N PHE A 96 27.75 17.24 -15.60
CA PHE A 96 27.28 18.43 -16.31
C PHE A 96 27.53 19.70 -15.51
N ALA A 97 27.72 20.83 -16.20
CA ALA A 97 27.91 22.14 -15.57
C ALA A 97 26.73 22.46 -14.61
N PRO A 98 27.00 22.83 -13.34
CA PRO A 98 25.97 23.06 -12.35
C PRO A 98 25.18 24.31 -12.73
N ARG A 99 23.97 24.13 -13.28
CA ARG A 99 23.05 25.25 -13.52
C ARG A 99 22.25 25.59 -12.25
N ASN A 100 21.97 24.62 -11.38
CA ASN A 100 21.26 24.78 -10.11
C ASN A 100 21.92 23.93 -9.01
N LYS A 101 21.92 24.43 -7.77
CA LYS A 101 22.44 23.72 -6.57
C LYS A 101 21.48 22.69 -5.98
N ILE A 102 20.22 22.70 -6.43
CA ILE A 102 19.16 21.83 -5.90
C ILE A 102 18.43 21.21 -7.09
N ILE A 103 18.21 19.89 -7.04
CA ILE A 103 17.22 19.22 -7.88
C ILE A 103 16.01 18.94 -6.98
N ALA A 104 14.91 19.64 -7.23
CA ALA A 104 13.61 19.32 -6.67
C ALA A 104 12.91 18.35 -7.63
N ILE A 105 12.60 17.15 -7.15
CA ILE A 105 11.74 16.22 -7.89
C ILE A 105 10.33 16.41 -7.36
N ASP A 106 9.45 16.96 -8.19
CA ASP A 106 8.03 17.09 -7.85
C ASP A 106 7.37 15.71 -8.00
N SER A 107 6.63 15.29 -6.97
CA SER A 107 5.90 14.01 -7.00
C SER A 107 4.73 14.01 -7.99
N HIS A 108 4.35 15.18 -8.53
CA HIS A 108 3.21 15.33 -9.44
C HIS A 108 3.55 15.29 -10.94
N THR A 109 4.82 15.18 -11.33
CA THR A 109 5.14 14.92 -12.74
C THR A 109 4.74 13.51 -13.11
N LYS A 110 3.55 13.33 -13.70
CA LYS A 110 3.20 12.12 -14.46
C LYS A 110 4.35 11.85 -15.42
N HIS A 111 5.07 10.75 -15.25
CA HIS A 111 6.12 10.39 -16.19
C HIS A 111 5.45 10.04 -17.52
N ALA A 112 6.06 10.44 -18.63
CA ALA A 112 5.57 10.06 -19.97
C ALA A 112 5.52 8.53 -20.17
N ALA A 113 6.19 7.76 -19.31
CA ALA A 113 6.13 6.29 -19.27
C ALA A 113 4.86 5.73 -18.58
N ASP A 114 4.08 6.58 -17.88
CA ASP A 114 2.85 6.19 -17.19
C ASP A 114 1.59 6.38 -18.06
N ASN A 115 1.74 6.85 -19.30
CA ASN A 115 0.69 6.84 -20.33
C ASN A 115 1.04 5.78 -21.38
N PRO A 116 0.17 4.81 -21.67
CA PRO A 116 0.41 3.78 -22.68
C PRO A 116 0.51 4.36 -24.11
#